data_AF-A0A377U0K8-F1
#
_entry.id   AF-A0A377U0K8-F1
#
_cell.length_a   1.000
_cell.length_b   1.000
_cell.length_c   1.000
_cell.angle_alpha   90.00
_cell.angle_beta   90.00
_cell.angle_gamma   90.00
#
_symmetry.space_group_name_H-M   'P 1'
#
loop_
_entity.id
_entity.type
_entity.pdbx_description
1 polymer ?
#
loop_
_entity_poly.entity_id
_entity_poly.type
_entity_poly.pdbx_seq_one_letter_code
_entity_poly.pdbx_strand_id
1 'polypeptide(L)'
;MSPGVSKTATLTTTASSAQFIASRSRKGYGPARIRQELSQKGIARQVVDQAMRECDIDWVSLAREQAQRKYGEPLPSAFTEKVKVQRFLLYRGYLMEDIQESGEILQIDPSGILLRRKENLSYSHFIPSGRWL
;
A
#
# COMPACT_ATOMS: atom_id res chain seq x y z
N MET A 1 -18.33 -51.26 9.17
CA MET A 1 -18.72 -49.89 9.56
C MET A 1 -17.48 -49.10 9.94
N SER A 2 -17.09 -48.12 9.12
CA SER A 2 -16.09 -47.11 9.52
C SER A 2 -16.84 -45.80 9.78
N PRO A 3 -16.63 -45.12 10.91
CA PRO A 3 -17.26 -43.83 11.13
C PRO A 3 -16.58 -42.80 10.23
N GLY A 4 -17.35 -42.27 9.27
CA GLY A 4 -16.96 -41.13 8.46
C GLY A 4 -16.83 -39.90 9.35
N VAL A 5 -15.58 -39.58 9.72
CA VAL A 5 -15.26 -38.32 10.38
C VAL A 5 -15.45 -37.23 9.34
N SER A 6 -16.64 -36.60 9.39
CA SER A 6 -16.97 -35.40 8.65
C SER A 6 -15.98 -34.31 9.06
N LYS A 7 -14.99 -34.06 8.19
CA LYS A 7 -14.24 -32.81 8.24
C LYS A 7 -15.27 -31.71 8.08
N THR A 8 -15.47 -30.92 9.12
CA THR A 8 -16.22 -29.66 9.06
C THR A 8 -15.57 -28.78 8.00
N ALA A 9 -16.03 -28.91 6.77
CA ALA A 9 -15.85 -27.92 5.73
C ALA A 9 -16.65 -26.70 6.21
N THR A 10 -16.02 -25.85 7.01
CA THR A 10 -16.52 -24.48 7.17
C THR A 10 -16.61 -23.95 5.76
N LEU A 11 -17.83 -23.79 5.25
CA LEU A 11 -18.10 -23.18 3.97
C LEU A 11 -17.38 -21.83 4.00
N THR A 12 -16.27 -21.78 3.29
CA THR A 12 -15.43 -20.61 3.14
C THR A 12 -16.19 -19.62 2.26
N THR A 13 -17.20 -18.99 2.84
CA THR A 13 -18.11 -18.09 2.12
C THR A 13 -17.45 -16.73 1.95
N THR A 14 -17.62 -16.13 0.77
CA THR A 14 -17.17 -14.76 0.45
C THR A 14 -17.59 -13.76 1.53
N ALA A 15 -18.79 -13.89 2.10
CA ALA A 15 -19.29 -13.04 3.18
C ALA A 15 -18.42 -13.04 4.46
N SER A 16 -17.90 -14.19 4.89
CA SER A 16 -16.98 -14.28 6.04
C SER A 16 -15.64 -13.61 5.72
N SER A 17 -15.16 -13.79 4.49
CA SER A 17 -13.95 -13.13 3.99
C SER A 17 -14.12 -11.61 3.94
N ALA A 18 -15.26 -11.09 3.46
CA ALA A 18 -15.57 -9.67 3.43
C ALA A 18 -15.61 -9.04 4.84
N GLN A 19 -16.24 -9.72 5.81
CA GLN A 19 -16.23 -9.28 7.21
C GLN A 19 -14.81 -9.23 7.79
N PHE A 20 -13.98 -10.23 7.46
CA PHE A 20 -12.59 -10.26 7.87
C PHE A 20 -11.79 -9.10 7.26
N ILE A 21 -11.96 -8.84 5.95
CA ILE A 21 -11.33 -7.71 5.24
C ILE A 21 -11.70 -6.39 5.93
N ALA A 22 -12.99 -6.13 6.17
CA ALA A 22 -13.47 -4.92 6.82
C ALA A 22 -12.99 -4.78 8.29
N SER A 23 -12.82 -5.90 9.00
CA SER A 23 -12.25 -5.91 10.35
C SER A 23 -10.76 -5.55 10.36
N ARG A 24 -10.00 -6.03 9.37
CA ARG A 24 -8.57 -5.77 9.26
C ARG A 24 -8.24 -4.40 8.69
N SER A 25 -9.02 -3.90 7.74
CA SER A 25 -8.85 -2.56 7.19
C SER A 25 -9.00 -1.49 8.27
N ARG A 26 -9.99 -1.62 9.16
CA ARG A 26 -10.19 -0.74 10.34
C ARG A 26 -9.01 -0.74 11.32
N LYS A 27 -8.19 -1.81 11.32
CA LYS A 27 -6.96 -1.88 12.12
C LYS A 27 -5.73 -1.30 11.39
N GLY A 28 -5.92 -0.78 10.18
CA GLY A 28 -4.85 -0.20 9.36
C GLY A 28 -3.94 -1.23 8.71
N TYR A 29 -4.48 -2.41 8.36
CA TYR A 29 -3.77 -3.37 7.52
C TYR A 29 -4.24 -3.25 6.08
N GLY A 30 -3.28 -3.28 5.15
CA GLY A 30 -3.55 -3.17 3.73
C GLY A 30 -3.82 -4.52 3.05
N PRO A 31 -4.13 -4.49 1.74
CA PRO A 31 -4.55 -5.64 0.95
C PRO A 31 -3.63 -6.86 1.05
N ALA A 32 -2.32 -6.67 0.93
CA ALA A 32 -1.36 -7.77 0.88
C ALA A 32 -1.33 -8.54 2.20
N ARG A 33 -1.39 -7.84 3.33
CA ARG A 33 -1.40 -8.47 4.66
C ARG A 33 -2.70 -9.25 4.89
N ILE A 34 -3.83 -8.67 4.51
CA ILE A 34 -5.14 -9.30 4.65
C ILE A 34 -5.24 -10.58 3.83
N ARG A 35 -4.77 -10.56 2.57
CA ARG A 35 -4.68 -11.73 1.70
C ARG A 35 -3.82 -12.84 2.31
N GLN A 36 -2.67 -12.47 2.87
CA GLN A 36 -1.77 -13.41 3.54
C GLN A 36 -2.44 -14.07 4.75
N GLU A 37 -3.18 -13.30 5.55
CA GLU A 37 -3.90 -13.84 6.72
C GLU A 37 -5.08 -14.74 6.33
N LEU A 38 -5.82 -14.40 5.27
CA LEU A 38 -6.88 -15.26 4.74
C LEU A 38 -6.31 -16.57 4.16
N SER A 39 -5.18 -16.50 3.45
CA SER A 39 -4.49 -17.69 2.94
C SER A 39 -4.04 -18.62 4.07
N GLN A 40 -3.47 -18.09 5.15
CA GLN A 40 -3.10 -18.87 6.35
C GLN A 40 -4.29 -19.54 7.04
N LYS A 41 -5.50 -18.99 6.86
CA LYS A 41 -6.75 -19.60 7.36
C LYS A 41 -7.30 -20.70 6.44
N GLY A 42 -6.61 -21.02 5.35
CA GLY A 42 -7.03 -22.03 4.38
C GLY A 42 -8.12 -21.52 3.41
N ILE A 43 -8.29 -20.21 3.29
CA ILE A 43 -9.29 -19.63 2.39
C ILE A 43 -8.78 -19.74 0.95
N ALA A 44 -9.59 -20.34 0.07
CA ALA A 44 -9.22 -20.52 -1.32
C ALA A 44 -8.92 -19.18 -1.99
N ARG A 45 -7.84 -19.11 -2.77
CA ARG A 45 -7.38 -17.89 -3.45
C ARG A 45 -8.50 -17.21 -4.24
N GLN A 46 -9.32 -17.99 -4.95
CA GLN A 46 -10.44 -17.45 -5.72
C GLN A 46 -11.47 -16.72 -4.85
N VAL A 47 -11.76 -17.23 -3.64
CA VAL A 47 -12.67 -16.59 -2.68
C VAL A 47 -12.07 -15.30 -2.13
N VAL A 48 -10.76 -15.32 -1.82
CA VAL A 48 -10.03 -14.12 -1.39
C VAL A 48 -10.04 -13.06 -2.50
N ASP A 49 -9.71 -13.43 -3.73
CA ASP A 49 -9.66 -12.53 -4.88
C ASP A 49 -11.05 -11.94 -5.16
N GLN A 50 -12.12 -12.74 -5.06
CA GLN A 50 -13.48 -12.24 -5.20
C GLN A 50 -13.84 -11.25 -4.09
N ALA A 51 -13.63 -11.61 -2.82
CA ALA A 51 -13.95 -10.75 -1.69
C ALA A 51 -13.16 -9.43 -1.70
N MET A 52 -11.90 -9.46 -2.16
CA MET A 52 -11.06 -8.27 -2.30
C MET A 52 -11.47 -7.39 -3.48
N ARG A 53 -12.12 -7.94 -4.51
CA ARG A 53 -12.70 -7.15 -5.62
C ARG A 53 -14.05 -6.53 -5.25
N GLU A 54 -14.84 -7.26 -4.46
CA GLU A 54 -16.15 -6.80 -4.01
C GLU A 54 -16.07 -5.85 -2.81
N CYS A 55 -14.93 -5.76 -2.13
CA CYS A 55 -14.78 -4.83 -1.02
C CYS A 55 -14.65 -3.39 -1.54
N ASP A 56 -15.63 -2.57 -1.21
CA ASP A 56 -15.62 -1.13 -1.50
C ASP A 56 -14.81 -0.39 -0.43
N ILE A 57 -13.50 -0.66 -0.41
CA ILE A 57 -12.57 -0.06 0.55
C ILE A 57 -11.59 0.83 -0.21
N ASP A 58 -11.56 2.09 0.18
CA ASP A 58 -10.56 3.05 -0.27
C ASP A 58 -9.22 2.82 0.48
N TRP A 59 -8.37 1.98 -0.11
CA TRP A 59 -7.06 1.66 0.45
C TRP A 59 -6.10 2.85 0.45
N VAL A 60 -6.25 3.76 -0.50
CA VAL A 60 -5.47 5.00 -0.66
C VAL A 60 -5.71 5.91 0.54
N SER A 61 -6.99 6.18 0.86
CA SER A 61 -7.38 7.00 2.01
C SER A 61 -6.93 6.36 3.33
N LEU A 62 -7.09 5.04 3.47
CA LEU A 62 -6.64 4.34 4.68
C LEU A 62 -5.11 4.39 4.84
N ALA A 63 -4.35 4.24 3.76
CA ALA A 63 -2.89 4.36 3.80
C ALA A 63 -2.47 5.76 4.27
N ARG A 64 -3.10 6.81 3.72
CA ARG A 64 -2.86 8.20 4.12
C ARG A 64 -3.18 8.44 5.60
N GLU A 65 -4.33 7.98 6.08
CA GLU A 65 -4.72 8.13 7.49
C GLU A 65 -3.69 7.45 8.41
N GLN A 66 -3.26 6.23 8.09
CA GLN A 66 -2.25 5.53 8.88
C GLN A 66 -0.90 6.25 8.89
N ALA A 67 -0.50 6.84 7.76
CA ALA A 67 0.70 7.64 7.69
C ALA A 67 0.59 8.91 8.54
N GLN A 68 -0.50 9.67 8.40
CA GLN A 68 -0.75 10.90 9.16
C GLN A 68 -0.82 10.65 10.67
N ARG A 69 -1.47 9.56 11.09
CA ARG A 69 -1.56 9.18 12.51
C ARG A 69 -0.21 8.89 13.15
N LYS A 70 0.77 8.41 12.37
CA LYS A 70 2.09 8.04 12.89
C LYS A 70 3.13 9.15 12.73
N TYR A 71 3.07 9.90 11.63
CA TYR A 71 4.11 10.87 11.24
C TYR A 71 3.62 12.33 11.31
N GLY A 72 2.33 12.55 11.58
CA GLY A 72 1.72 13.87 11.63
C GLY A 72 1.23 14.37 10.28
N GLU A 73 0.61 15.55 10.31
CA GLU A 73 0.19 16.31 9.14
C GLU A 73 0.85 17.70 9.20
N PRO A 74 1.50 18.18 8.11
CA PRO A 74 1.69 17.51 6.83
C PRO A 74 2.66 16.32 6.91
N LEU A 75 2.50 15.38 5.98
CA LEU A 75 3.43 14.25 5.89
C LEU A 75 4.86 14.73 5.61
N PRO A 76 5.88 14.00 6.10
CA PRO A 76 7.28 14.34 5.86
C PRO A 76 7.63 14.55 4.38
N SER A 77 8.29 15.66 4.08
CA SER A 77 8.71 16.02 2.73
C SER A 77 10.15 15.60 2.39
N ALA A 78 10.99 15.37 3.41
CA ALA A 78 12.37 14.95 3.27
C ALA A 78 12.47 13.49 2.78
N PHE A 79 13.38 13.22 1.84
CA PHE A 79 13.52 11.91 1.21
C PHE A 79 13.67 10.75 2.20
N THR A 80 14.57 10.90 3.19
CA THR A 80 14.83 9.86 4.18
C THR A 80 13.61 9.55 5.05
N GLU A 81 12.76 10.55 5.32
CA GLU A 81 11.53 10.40 6.07
C GLU A 81 10.41 9.79 5.22
N LYS A 82 10.32 10.18 3.94
CA LYS A 82 9.42 9.54 2.97
C LYS A 82 9.67 8.04 2.84
N VAL A 83 10.94 7.63 2.76
CA VAL A 83 11.30 6.20 2.74
C VAL A 83 10.85 5.48 4.02
N LYS A 84 10.90 6.15 5.19
CA LYS A 84 10.38 5.57 6.44
C LYS A 84 8.86 5.41 6.39
N VAL A 85 8.13 6.40 5.85
CA VAL A 85 6.67 6.33 5.67
C VAL A 85 6.30 5.18 4.72
N GLN A 86 6.93 5.10 3.56
CA GLN A 86 6.69 4.03 2.59
C GLN A 86 6.97 2.65 3.19
N ARG A 87 8.12 2.47 3.84
CA ARG A 87 8.45 1.20 4.51
C ARG A 87 7.39 0.84 5.53
N PHE A 88 6.95 1.80 6.35
CA PHE A 88 5.90 1.57 7.34
C PHE A 88 4.59 1.07 6.71
N LEU A 89 4.15 1.69 5.61
CA LEU A 89 2.92 1.28 4.90
C LEU A 89 3.06 -0.08 4.22
N LEU A 90 4.21 -0.36 3.61
CA LEU A 90 4.51 -1.69 3.05
C LEU A 90 4.50 -2.77 4.13
N TYR A 91 5.07 -2.51 5.32
CA TYR A 91 5.00 -3.43 6.45
C TYR A 91 3.57 -3.65 6.95
N ARG A 92 2.69 -2.65 6.82
CA ARG A 92 1.25 -2.79 7.08
C ARG A 92 0.50 -3.51 5.96
N GLY A 93 1.14 -3.77 4.83
CA GLY A 93 0.61 -4.53 3.70
C GLY A 93 -0.17 -3.70 2.69
N TYR A 94 0.00 -2.38 2.68
CA TYR A 94 -0.51 -1.52 1.59
C TYR A 94 0.29 -1.78 0.32
N LEU A 95 -0.36 -1.69 -0.84
CA LEU A 95 0.29 -1.87 -2.12
C LEU A 95 1.06 -0.61 -2.51
N MET A 96 2.08 -0.76 -3.36
CA MET A 96 2.88 0.39 -3.78
C MET A 96 2.03 1.42 -4.55
N GLU A 97 1.07 0.96 -5.36
CA GLU A 97 0.09 1.80 -6.05
C GLU A 97 -0.72 2.65 -5.06
N ASP A 98 -1.31 2.02 -4.03
CA ASP A 98 -2.06 2.73 -2.99
C ASP A 98 -1.20 3.78 -2.27
N ILE A 99 0.05 3.43 -1.98
CA ILE A 99 0.99 4.31 -1.27
C ILE A 99 1.37 5.52 -2.12
N GLN A 100 1.63 5.31 -3.42
CA GLN A 100 1.99 6.37 -4.35
C GLN A 100 0.81 7.32 -4.58
N GLU A 101 -0.39 6.78 -4.74
CA GLU A 101 -1.62 7.56 -4.93
C GLU A 101 -2.04 8.29 -3.64
N SER A 102 -1.78 7.71 -2.46
CA SER A 102 -2.14 8.32 -1.16
C SER A 102 -1.39 9.62 -0.87
N GLY A 103 -0.28 9.83 -1.57
CA GLY A 103 0.55 10.99 -1.39
C GLY A 103 1.14 11.45 -2.69
N GLU A 104 0.42 12.25 -3.48
CA GLU A 104 0.94 13.10 -4.57
C GLU A 104 2.18 13.96 -4.21
N ILE A 105 2.75 13.83 -3.00
CA ILE A 105 4.02 14.40 -2.54
C ILE A 105 5.18 13.37 -2.54
N LEU A 106 4.93 12.07 -2.71
CA LEU A 106 5.95 11.01 -2.73
C LEU A 106 6.39 10.68 -4.18
N GLN A 107 6.76 11.68 -5.00
CA GLN A 107 7.56 11.41 -6.19
C GLN A 107 8.94 10.88 -5.76
N ILE A 108 9.01 9.57 -5.55
CA ILE A 108 10.26 8.81 -5.45
C ILE A 108 10.24 7.85 -6.63
N ASP A 109 11.13 8.11 -7.58
CA ASP A 109 11.45 7.17 -8.65
C ASP A 109 11.93 5.84 -8.01
N PRO A 110 11.51 4.66 -8.53
CA PRO A 110 11.88 3.35 -7.99
C PRO A 110 13.39 3.10 -7.85
N SER A 111 14.22 3.90 -8.52
CA SER A 111 15.68 3.77 -8.56
C SER A 111 16.40 4.51 -7.42
N GLY A 112 15.70 5.33 -6.63
CA GLY A 112 16.32 6.13 -5.56
C GLY A 112 17.19 7.31 -6.03
N ILE A 113 17.09 7.69 -7.31
CA ILE A 113 17.82 8.82 -7.89
C ILE A 113 16.93 10.08 -7.86
N LEU A 114 17.51 11.23 -7.47
CA LEU A 114 16.85 12.53 -7.45
C LEU A 114 16.52 12.99 -8.88
N LEU A 115 15.30 12.78 -9.35
CA LEU A 115 14.81 13.45 -10.56
C LEU A 115 14.43 14.89 -10.22
N ARG A 116 15.27 15.83 -10.65
CA ARG A 116 15.01 17.28 -10.61
C ARG A 116 13.69 17.55 -11.35
N ARG A 117 12.70 18.07 -10.62
CA ARG A 117 11.36 18.49 -11.10
C ARG A 117 11.43 19.09 -12.51
N LYS A 118 10.79 18.44 -13.49
CA LYS A 118 10.60 18.96 -14.86
C LYS A 118 9.43 19.95 -14.92
N GLU A 119 9.48 21.09 -14.25
CA GLU A 119 8.52 22.19 -14.47
C GLU A 119 9.17 23.56 -14.20
N ASN A 120 9.97 24.02 -15.17
CA ASN A 120 9.97 25.39 -15.72
C ASN A 120 11.22 25.58 -16.58
N LEU A 121 11.08 25.21 -17.85
CA LEU A 121 11.92 25.73 -18.92
C LEU A 121 11.63 27.23 -19.07
N SER A 122 12.38 28.05 -18.34
CA SER A 122 12.85 29.32 -18.92
C SER A 122 14.34 29.17 -19.13
N TYR A 123 14.69 28.66 -20.31
CA TYR A 123 16.07 28.59 -20.78
C TYR A 123 16.44 29.99 -21.25
N SER A 124 16.77 30.88 -20.31
CA SER A 124 17.51 32.09 -20.64
C SER A 124 18.50 32.40 -19.52
N HIS A 125 19.77 32.50 -19.92
CA HIS A 125 20.92 32.98 -19.16
C HIS A 125 21.42 32.15 -17.98
N PHE A 126 22.32 31.21 -18.27
CA PHE A 126 23.57 31.13 -17.52
C PHE A 126 24.69 30.52 -18.39
N ILE A 127 25.47 31.39 -19.05
CA ILE A 127 26.80 31.04 -19.55
C ILE A 127 27.78 31.43 -18.44
N PRO A 128 28.54 30.48 -17.86
CA PRO A 128 29.86 30.78 -17.35
C PRO A 128 30.88 30.15 -18.29
N SER A 129 31.51 31.01 -19.06
CA SER A 129 32.78 30.78 -19.74
C SER A 129 33.87 30.35 -18.73
N GLY A 130 34.54 29.23 -19.01
CA GLY A 130 35.74 28.78 -18.28
C GLY A 130 36.04 27.31 -18.58
N ARG A 131 36.65 27.01 -19.74
CA ARG A 131 38.09 26.78 -19.90
C ARG A 131 38.60 25.65 -18.99
N TRP A 132 38.62 24.44 -19.54
CA TRP A 132 39.44 23.32 -19.06
C TRP A 132 40.77 23.39 -19.81
N LEU A 133 41.84 23.78 -19.13
CA LEU A 133 43.22 23.38 -19.40
C LEU A 133 43.69 22.59 -18.18
#